data_AF-G4HM54-F1
#
_entry.id   AF-G4HM54-F1
#
_cell.length_a   1.000
_cell.length_b   1.000
_cell.length_c   1.000
_cell.angle_alpha   90.00
_cell.angle_beta   90.00
_cell.angle_gamma   90.00
#
_symmetry.space_group_name_H-M   'P 1'
#
loop_
_entity.id
_entity.type
_entity.pdbx_description
1 polymer ?
#
loop_
_entity_poly.entity_id
_entity_poly.type
_entity_poly.pdbx_seq_one_letter_code
_entity_poly.pdbx_strand_id
1 'polypeptide(L)'
;MEKMIQDFIESSKQQWDEEYKAQMWDYLSDITEYARYSVVYGYIRKFAAAEGILDMGCGAGNLYDLLTEQEKPAYVGVDLSEEAIKIASRKTDAQIFHCADINHYTPPRSFDVIVFNESLQYVPNTPAKLLE
;
A
#
# COMPACT_ATOMS: atom_id res chain seq x y z
N MET A 1 34.14 8.95 -12.55
CA MET A 1 33.05 9.28 -11.61
C MET A 1 31.78 8.83 -12.28
N GLU A 2 31.37 7.59 -12.04
CA GLU A 2 30.08 7.09 -12.54
C GLU A 2 28.98 7.96 -11.92
N LYS A 3 28.10 8.51 -12.77
CA LYS A 3 26.87 9.11 -12.27
C LYS A 3 26.06 7.98 -11.65
N MET A 4 25.84 8.00 -10.34
CA MET A 4 24.76 7.25 -9.74
C MET A 4 23.48 7.65 -10.45
N ILE A 5 22.89 6.71 -11.19
CA ILE A 5 21.54 6.87 -11.73
C ILE A 5 20.60 6.68 -10.53
N GLN A 6 19.76 7.67 -10.27
CA GLN A 6 18.71 7.57 -9.26
C GLN A 6 17.80 6.39 -9.63
N ASP A 7 17.71 5.39 -8.76
CA ASP A 7 16.93 4.17 -8.97
C ASP A 7 15.52 4.24 -8.38
N PHE A 8 15.19 5.35 -7.68
CA PHE A 8 13.91 5.58 -7.03
C PHE A 8 13.43 7.03 -7.22
N ILE A 9 12.13 7.25 -7.05
CA ILE A 9 11.50 8.57 -7.05
C ILE A 9 11.59 9.14 -5.63
N GLU A 10 12.29 10.26 -5.47
CA GLU A 10 12.32 10.97 -4.20
C GLU A 10 10.93 11.49 -3.84
N SER A 11 10.52 11.22 -2.61
CA SER A 11 9.30 11.75 -2.01
C SER A 11 9.50 11.90 -0.51
N SER A 12 8.61 12.63 0.15
CA SER A 12 8.64 12.81 1.60
C SER A 12 7.24 12.62 2.19
N LYS A 13 7.18 12.24 3.47
CA LYS A 13 5.92 12.16 4.20
C LYS A 13 5.10 13.45 4.09
N GLN A 14 5.75 14.61 4.22
CA GLN A 14 5.07 15.90 4.14
C GLN A 14 4.44 16.11 2.77
N GLN A 15 5.17 15.81 1.69
CA GLN A 15 4.64 15.92 0.33
C GLN A 15 3.40 15.04 0.14
N TRP A 16 3.47 13.77 0.56
CA TRP A 16 2.32 12.86 0.48
C TRP A 16 1.12 13.39 1.27
N ASP A 17 1.33 13.86 2.50
CA ASP A 17 0.26 14.42 3.33
C ASP A 17 -0.38 15.67 2.67
N GLU A 18 0.40 16.51 1.99
CA GLU A 18 -0.09 17.67 1.25
C GLU A 18 -0.91 17.27 0.02
N GLU A 19 -0.42 16.30 -0.77
CA GLU A 19 -1.11 15.82 -1.98
C GLU A 19 -2.44 15.10 -1.66
N TYR A 20 -2.47 14.28 -0.60
CA TYR A 20 -3.72 13.65 -0.13
C TYR A 20 -4.71 14.69 0.40
N LYS A 21 -4.27 15.70 1.15
CA LYS A 21 -5.13 16.83 1.56
C LYS A 21 -5.70 17.58 0.37
N ALA A 22 -4.91 17.73 -0.69
CA ALA A 22 -5.32 18.38 -1.93
C ALA A 22 -6.15 17.49 -2.85
N GLN A 23 -6.51 16.26 -2.42
CA GLN A 23 -7.32 15.32 -3.20
C GLN A 23 -6.70 14.94 -4.56
N MET A 24 -5.37 15.08 -4.68
CA MET A 24 -4.67 14.80 -5.94
C MET A 24 -4.72 13.33 -6.34
N TRP A 25 -5.04 12.44 -5.38
CA TRP A 25 -5.07 10.99 -5.55
C TRP A 25 -6.49 10.41 -5.67
N ASP A 26 -7.54 11.24 -5.67
CA ASP A 26 -8.93 10.77 -5.73
C ASP A 26 -9.23 10.00 -7.03
N TYR A 27 -8.53 10.32 -8.13
CA TYR A 27 -8.65 9.60 -9.39
C TYR A 27 -8.28 8.11 -9.26
N LEU A 28 -7.50 7.72 -8.25
CA LEU A 28 -7.15 6.31 -8.03
C LEU A 28 -8.36 5.43 -7.65
N SER A 29 -9.49 6.06 -7.32
CA SER A 29 -10.76 5.38 -7.06
C SER A 29 -11.68 5.31 -8.28
N ASP A 30 -11.26 5.88 -9.42
CA ASP A 30 -12.03 5.86 -10.67
C ASP A 30 -12.04 4.46 -11.32
N ILE A 31 -13.05 4.20 -12.15
CA ILE A 31 -13.24 2.95 -12.88
C ILE A 31 -12.05 2.59 -13.77
N THR A 32 -11.27 3.59 -14.18
CA THR A 32 -10.05 3.44 -14.99
C THR A 32 -8.99 2.60 -14.27
N GLU A 33 -8.93 2.68 -12.93
CA GLU A 33 -8.00 1.91 -12.11
C GLU A 33 -8.50 0.50 -11.77
N TYR A 34 -9.79 0.25 -11.97
CA TYR A 34 -10.43 -1.01 -11.59
C TYR A 34 -9.80 -2.22 -12.28
N ALA A 35 -9.36 -2.06 -13.53
CA ALA A 35 -8.70 -3.14 -14.28
C ALA A 35 -7.39 -3.58 -13.62
N ARG A 36 -6.56 -2.63 -13.20
CA ARG A 36 -5.28 -2.91 -12.51
C ARG A 36 -5.54 -3.61 -11.19
N TYR A 37 -6.42 -3.06 -10.37
CA TYR A 37 -6.73 -3.67 -9.08
C TYR A 37 -7.41 -5.05 -9.23
N SER A 38 -8.18 -5.28 -10.29
CA SER A 38 -8.78 -6.60 -10.55
C SER A 38 -7.73 -7.68 -10.79
N VAL A 39 -6.61 -7.34 -11.45
CA VAL A 39 -5.49 -8.28 -11.64
C VAL A 39 -4.81 -8.58 -10.30
N VAL A 40 -4.51 -7.55 -9.52
CA VAL A 40 -3.92 -7.69 -8.17
C VAL A 40 -4.83 -8.54 -7.28
N TYR A 41 -6.12 -8.22 -7.25
CA TYR A 41 -7.13 -8.96 -6.49
C TYR A 41 -7.26 -10.42 -6.96
N GLY A 42 -7.16 -10.69 -8.26
CA GLY A 42 -7.13 -12.05 -8.79
C GLY A 42 -5.98 -12.89 -8.22
N TYR A 43 -4.79 -12.31 -8.07
CA TYR A 43 -3.66 -12.98 -7.43
C TYR A 43 -3.83 -13.12 -5.92
N ILE A 44 -4.37 -12.10 -5.25
CA ILE A 44 -4.74 -12.19 -3.83
C ILE A 44 -5.68 -13.37 -3.61
N ARG A 45 -6.77 -13.47 -4.38
CA ARG A 45 -7.74 -14.57 -4.28
C ARG A 45 -7.13 -15.94 -4.57
N LYS A 46 -6.05 -15.99 -5.35
CA LYS A 46 -5.35 -17.23 -5.68
C LYS A 46 -4.45 -17.73 -4.55
N PHE A 47 -3.84 -16.83 -3.79
CA PHE A 47 -2.78 -17.15 -2.83
C PHE A 47 -3.13 -16.87 -1.37
N ALA A 48 -4.06 -15.95 -1.09
CA ALA A 48 -4.49 -15.65 0.27
C ALA A 48 -5.18 -16.85 0.92
N ALA A 49 -4.86 -17.07 2.18
CA ALA A 49 -5.38 -18.13 3.03
C ALA A 49 -5.64 -17.58 4.44
N ALA A 50 -5.09 -18.22 5.48
CA ALA A 50 -5.39 -17.89 6.87
C ALA A 50 -4.58 -16.70 7.41
N GLU A 51 -3.41 -16.40 6.84
CA GLU A 51 -2.53 -15.31 7.26
C GLU A 51 -2.86 -13.98 6.56
N GLY A 52 -3.71 -13.98 5.53
CA GLY A 52 -4.29 -12.76 4.98
C GLY A 52 -3.33 -11.90 4.16
N ILE A 53 -3.58 -10.59 4.13
CA ILE A 53 -3.00 -9.66 3.16
C ILE A 53 -2.34 -8.48 3.88
N LEU A 54 -1.13 -8.14 3.48
CA LEU A 54 -0.45 -6.90 3.83
C LEU A 54 -0.31 -6.02 2.58
N ASP A 55 -0.86 -4.82 2.61
CA ASP A 55 -0.74 -3.83 1.53
C ASP A 55 0.22 -2.71 1.94
N MET A 56 1.42 -2.70 1.34
CA MET A 56 2.50 -1.77 1.66
C MET A 56 2.49 -0.59 0.68
N GLY A 57 2.16 0.59 1.19
CA GLY A 57 1.77 1.75 0.38
C GLY A 57 0.28 1.73 0.03
N CYS A 58 -0.59 1.41 1.01
CA CYS A 58 -2.01 1.19 0.76
C CYS A 58 -2.79 2.45 0.38
N GLY A 59 -2.19 3.64 0.54
CA GLY A 59 -2.82 4.92 0.30
C GLY A 59 -4.14 5.07 1.06
N ALA A 60 -5.16 5.54 0.34
CA ALA A 60 -6.52 5.70 0.88
C ALA A 60 -7.28 4.36 1.05
N GLY A 61 -6.64 3.21 0.87
CA GLY A 61 -7.22 1.87 1.07
C GLY A 61 -8.09 1.40 -0.10
N ASN A 62 -7.69 1.66 -1.34
CA ASN A 62 -8.50 1.31 -2.52
C ASN A 62 -8.58 -0.21 -2.74
N LEU A 63 -7.49 -0.93 -2.46
CA LEU A 63 -7.52 -2.40 -2.49
C LEU A 63 -8.51 -2.96 -1.45
N TYR A 64 -8.54 -2.38 -0.25
CA TYR A 64 -9.47 -2.78 0.80
C TYR A 64 -10.95 -2.66 0.37
N ASP A 65 -11.30 -1.66 -0.45
CA ASP A 65 -12.68 -1.49 -0.95
C ASP A 65 -13.13 -2.63 -1.87
N LEU A 66 -12.19 -3.35 -2.48
CA LEU A 66 -12.45 -4.45 -3.40
C LEU A 66 -12.55 -5.80 -2.70
N LEU A 67 -12.07 -5.89 -1.45
CA LEU A 67 -12.12 -7.12 -0.68
C LEU A 67 -13.55 -7.47 -0.26
N THR A 68 -13.82 -8.76 -0.19
CA THR A 68 -15.08 -9.25 0.39
C THR A 68 -15.09 -9.03 1.90
N GLU A 69 -16.29 -9.00 2.50
CA GLU A 69 -16.45 -8.88 3.97
C GLU A 69 -15.74 -10.01 4.74
N GLN A 70 -15.54 -11.18 4.13
CA GLN A 70 -14.80 -12.28 4.71
C GLN A 70 -13.27 -12.09 4.69
N GLU A 71 -12.75 -11.27 3.77
CA GLU A 71 -11.32 -11.02 3.60
C GLU A 71 -10.84 -9.80 4.38
N LYS A 72 -11.69 -8.77 4.50
CA LYS A 72 -11.40 -7.53 5.23
C LYS A 72 -10.82 -7.73 6.64
N PRO A 73 -11.27 -8.71 7.46
CA PRO A 73 -10.70 -8.92 8.79
C PRO A 73 -9.23 -9.35 8.80
N ALA A 74 -8.73 -9.94 7.71
CA ALA A 74 -7.36 -10.43 7.61
C ALA A 74 -6.42 -9.48 6.84
N TYR A 75 -6.94 -8.33 6.41
CA TYR A 75 -6.19 -7.28 5.72
C TYR A 75 -5.50 -6.34 6.70
N VAL A 76 -4.29 -5.91 6.36
CA VAL A 76 -3.57 -4.82 7.01
C VAL A 76 -3.04 -3.88 5.93
N GLY A 77 -3.28 -2.58 6.09
CA GLY A 77 -2.76 -1.54 5.19
C GLY A 77 -1.73 -0.68 5.90
N VAL A 78 -0.62 -0.39 5.23
CA VAL A 78 0.44 0.47 5.75
C VAL A 78 0.75 1.56 4.75
N ASP A 79 0.84 2.80 5.19
CA ASP A 79 1.23 3.93 4.35
C ASP A 79 2.07 4.95 5.13
N LEU A 80 2.92 5.70 4.46
CA LEU A 80 3.75 6.75 5.08
C LEU A 80 2.92 8.00 5.42
N SER A 81 1.85 8.25 4.67
CA SER A 81 0.99 9.41 4.84
C SER A 81 -0.02 9.23 5.98
N GLU A 82 -0.02 10.18 6.92
CA GLU A 82 -1.05 10.22 7.96
C GLU A 82 -2.41 10.60 7.37
N GLU A 83 -2.42 11.44 6.34
CA GLU A 83 -3.66 11.87 5.69
C GLU A 83 -4.30 10.74 4.90
N ALA A 84 -3.50 9.94 4.20
CA ALA A 84 -3.97 8.71 3.55
C ALA A 84 -4.61 7.74 4.56
N ILE A 85 -3.90 7.48 5.67
CA ILE A 85 -4.38 6.58 6.73
C ILE A 85 -5.65 7.13 7.40
N LYS A 86 -5.77 8.45 7.58
CA LYS A 86 -7.01 9.08 8.09
C LYS A 86 -8.19 8.87 7.15
N ILE A 87 -7.98 8.87 5.84
CA ILE A 87 -9.03 8.58 4.85
C ILE A 87 -9.38 7.09 4.88
N ALA A 88 -8.37 6.21 4.81
CA ALA A 88 -8.55 4.77 4.80
C ALA A 88 -9.26 4.26 6.06
N SER A 89 -8.89 4.77 7.23
CA SER A 89 -9.47 4.41 8.53
C SER A 89 -10.95 4.79 8.67
N ARG A 90 -11.52 5.63 7.80
CA ARG A 90 -12.98 5.92 7.82
C ARG A 90 -13.81 4.78 7.25
N LYS A 91 -13.19 3.80 6.60
CA LYS A 91 -13.86 2.69 5.92
C LYS A 91 -14.23 1.54 6.87
N THR A 92 -13.71 1.56 8.09
CA THR A 92 -13.91 0.50 9.10
C THR A 92 -13.55 0.99 10.48
N ASP A 93 -14.20 0.45 11.51
CA ASP A 93 -13.84 0.71 12.91
C ASP A 93 -12.62 -0.12 13.36
N ALA A 94 -12.19 -1.09 12.55
CA ALA A 94 -11.04 -1.93 12.83
C ALA A 94 -9.73 -1.17 12.70
N GLN A 95 -8.81 -1.38 13.65
CA GLN A 95 -7.48 -0.75 13.66
C GLN A 95 -6.49 -1.50 12.77
N ILE A 96 -6.75 -1.53 11.46
CA ILE A 96 -6.00 -2.30 10.46
C ILE A 96 -5.18 -1.44 9.50
N PHE A 97 -5.31 -0.12 9.58
CA PHE A 97 -4.52 0.84 8.80
C PHE A 97 -3.46 1.47 9.72
N HIS A 98 -2.20 1.46 9.29
CA HIS A 98 -1.08 1.93 10.08
C HIS A 98 -0.23 2.96 9.32
N CYS A 99 0.11 4.06 9.99
CA CYS A 99 1.05 5.03 9.46
C CYS A 99 2.49 4.58 9.77
N ALA A 100 3.24 4.13 8.77
CA ALA A 100 4.64 3.73 8.93
C ALA A 100 5.42 3.80 7.61
N ASP A 101 6.74 3.90 7.72
CA ASP A 101 7.65 3.87 6.59
C ASP A 101 7.94 2.42 6.16
N ILE A 102 7.66 2.10 4.90
CA ILE A 102 7.95 0.82 4.25
C ILE A 102 9.40 0.36 4.44
N ASN A 103 10.36 1.29 4.53
CA ASN A 103 11.77 0.96 4.72
C ASN A 103 12.10 0.41 6.11
N HIS A 104 11.23 0.64 7.09
CA HIS A 104 11.48 0.36 8.50
C HIS A 104 10.35 -0.45 9.15
N TYR A 105 9.25 -0.67 8.45
CA TYR A 105 8.09 -1.38 8.97
C TYR A 105 8.40 -2.89 9.09
N THR A 106 8.19 -3.42 10.29
CA THR A 106 8.25 -4.86 10.55
C THR A 106 6.84 -5.33 10.90
N PRO A 107 6.21 -6.21 10.11
CA PRO A 107 4.88 -6.71 10.41
C PRO A 107 4.91 -7.57 11.70
N PRO A 108 3.90 -7.45 12.58
CA PRO A 108 3.87 -8.19 13.85
C PRO A 108 3.55 -9.68 13.69
N ARG A 109 3.21 -10.12 12.47
CA ARG A 109 2.84 -11.48 12.11
C ARG A 109 3.15 -11.74 10.63
N SER A 110 3.12 -13.00 10.21
CA SER A 110 3.21 -13.40 8.81
C SER A 110 1.93 -13.08 8.04
N PHE A 111 2.04 -13.06 6.71
CA PHE A 111 0.97 -12.83 5.75
C PHE A 111 1.12 -13.77 4.56
N ASP A 112 0.01 -14.22 3.98
CA ASP A 112 0.04 -15.08 2.79
C ASP A 112 0.44 -14.28 1.54
N VAL A 113 0.02 -13.01 1.48
CA VAL A 113 0.28 -12.12 0.35
C VAL A 113 0.71 -10.76 0.87
N ILE A 114 1.84 -10.27 0.34
CA ILE A 114 2.30 -8.89 0.53
C ILE A 114 2.20 -8.18 -0.82
N VAL A 115 1.48 -7.07 -0.84
CA VAL A 115 1.22 -6.27 -2.04
C VAL A 115 2.07 -5.00 -1.99
N PHE A 116 2.72 -4.72 -3.11
CA PHE A 116 3.47 -3.49 -3.34
C PHE A 116 2.99 -2.81 -4.62
N ASN A 117 1.73 -2.37 -4.63
CA ASN A 117 1.13 -1.78 -5.82
C ASN A 117 1.50 -0.29 -5.92
N GLU A 118 2.38 0.05 -6.87
CA GLU A 118 2.92 1.41 -7.05
C GLU A 118 3.62 2.02 -5.83
N SER A 119 4.27 1.19 -4.99
CA SER A 119 4.98 1.69 -3.80
C SER A 119 6.50 1.54 -3.89
N LEU A 120 7.02 0.50 -4.55
CA LEU A 120 8.46 0.22 -4.57
C LEU A 120 9.28 1.24 -5.37
N GLN A 121 8.67 2.00 -6.29
CA GLN A 121 9.38 3.07 -6.98
C GLN A 121 9.85 4.19 -6.05
N TYR A 122 9.30 4.31 -4.84
CA TYR A 122 9.72 5.30 -3.83
C TYR A 122 10.73 4.71 -2.82
N VAL A 123 11.10 3.43 -2.98
CA VAL A 123 12.01 2.72 -2.09
C VAL A 123 13.41 2.70 -2.71
N PRO A 124 14.44 3.25 -2.03
CA PRO A 124 15.81 3.21 -2.53
C PRO A 124 16.40 1.80 -2.43
N ASN A 125 17.22 1.41 -3.40
CA ASN A 125 17.92 0.12 -3.45
C ASN A 125 16.98 -1.11 -3.40
N THR A 126 15.79 -1.00 -4.00
CA THR A 126 14.76 -2.06 -3.97
C THR A 126 15.27 -3.46 -4.35
N PRO A 127 16.05 -3.66 -5.44
CA PRO A 127 16.52 -5.00 -5.80
C PRO A 127 17.37 -5.67 -4.72
N ALA A 128 18.19 -4.90 -4.00
CA ALA A 128 18.99 -5.44 -2.90
C ALA A 128 18.09 -5.86 -1.72
N LYS A 129 17.13 -5.00 -1.34
CA LYS A 129 16.22 -5.25 -0.21
C LYS A 129 15.29 -6.45 -0.41
N LEU A 130 14.93 -6.80 -1.65
CA LEU A 130 14.04 -7.92 -1.94
C LEU A 130 14.76 -9.28 -2.02
N LEU A 131 16.09 -9.29 -2.11
CA LEU A 131 16.90 -10.51 -2.25
C LEU A 131 17.58 -10.93 -0.92
N GLU A 132 17.45 -10.12 0.12
CA GLU A 132 17.88 -10.44 1.50
C GLU A 132 16.85 -11.35 2.20
#